data_AF-A0A368KHA3-F1
#
_entry.id   AF-A0A368KHA3-F1
#
_cell.length_a   1.000
_cell.length_b   1.000
_cell.length_c   1.000
_cell.angle_alpha   90.00
_cell.angle_beta   90.00
_cell.angle_gamma   90.00
#
_symmetry.space_group_name_H-M   'P 1'
#
loop_
_entity.id
_entity.type
_entity.pdbx_description
1 polymer ?
#
loop_
_entity_poly.entity_id
_entity_poly.type
_entity_poly.pdbx_seq_one_letter_code
_entity_poly.pdbx_strand_id
1 'polypeptide(L)'
;MTSSSPADEARLPEQTGIPACDDYLSSYLACHRAAAIYAPGQLQSRYEAMRTSLLRDSQNPDIRPQLATRCYSLASQLREALHGKSCAENPAPASTP
;
A
#
# COMPACT_ATOMS: atom_id res chain seq x y z
N MET A 1 8.19 2.18 29.54
CA MET A 1 8.44 1.81 28.14
C MET A 1 7.42 0.72 27.82
N THR A 2 6.29 1.06 27.19
CA THR A 2 5.25 0.06 26.91
C THR A 2 5.65 -0.70 25.65
N SER A 3 6.03 -1.97 25.82
CA SER A 3 6.41 -2.86 24.74
C SER A 3 5.16 -3.33 24.02
N SER A 4 5.01 -2.96 22.74
CA SER A 4 4.05 -3.60 21.85
C SER A 4 4.46 -5.07 21.66
N SER A 5 3.64 -5.98 22.17
CA SER A 5 3.87 -7.42 22.09
C SER A 5 3.71 -7.95 20.65
N PRO A 6 4.57 -8.88 20.19
CA PRO A 6 4.48 -9.49 18.85
C PRO A 6 3.23 -10.37 18.64
N ALA A 7 2.37 -10.53 19.65
CA ALA A 7 1.12 -11.25 19.57
C ALA A 7 -0.03 -10.45 18.93
N ASP A 8 0.09 -9.12 18.84
CA ASP A 8 -0.94 -8.25 18.22
C ASP A 8 -0.91 -8.31 16.68
N GLU A 9 0.24 -8.66 16.10
CA GLU A 9 0.40 -8.84 14.65
C GLU A 9 -0.22 -10.16 14.15
N ALA A 10 -0.35 -11.17 15.01
CA ALA A 10 -0.84 -12.50 14.65
C ALA A 10 -2.37 -12.58 14.42
N ARG A 11 -3.12 -11.49 14.60
CA ARG A 11 -4.58 -11.44 14.37
C ARG A 11 -5.03 -10.24 13.52
N LEU A 12 -4.13 -9.59 12.80
CA LEU A 12 -4.55 -8.52 11.91
C LEU A 12 -5.39 -9.12 10.76
N PRO A 13 -6.50 -8.47 10.38
CA PRO A 13 -7.29 -8.92 9.24
C PRO A 13 -6.46 -8.84 7.95
N GLU A 14 -6.81 -9.61 6.93
CA GLU A 14 -6.07 -9.57 5.67
C GLU A 14 -6.31 -8.27 4.88
N GLN A 15 -7.47 -7.64 5.12
CA GLN A 15 -7.93 -6.42 4.49
C GLN A 15 -8.30 -5.39 5.56
N THR A 16 -8.17 -4.11 5.22
CA THR A 16 -8.55 -3.01 6.11
C THR A 16 -10.07 -2.90 6.27
N GLY A 17 -10.83 -3.40 5.28
CA GLY A 17 -12.28 -3.23 5.20
C GLY A 17 -12.66 -1.78 4.84
N ILE A 18 -11.72 -1.04 4.25
CA ILE A 18 -11.87 0.35 3.81
C ILE A 18 -11.49 0.36 2.32
N PRO A 19 -12.47 0.51 1.41
CA PRO A 19 -12.23 0.34 -0.03
C PRO A 19 -11.03 1.14 -0.54
N ALA A 20 -10.93 2.43 -0.17
CA ALA A 20 -9.83 3.29 -0.59
C ALA A 20 -8.43 2.79 -0.16
N CYS A 21 -8.32 2.14 1.01
CA CYS A 21 -7.06 1.59 1.49
C CYS A 21 -6.74 0.25 0.84
N ASP A 22 -7.76 -0.61 0.66
CA ASP A 22 -7.59 -1.89 0.01
C ASP A 22 -7.24 -1.73 -1.49
N ASP A 23 -7.86 -0.77 -2.18
CA ASP A 23 -7.50 -0.36 -3.56
C ASP A 23 -6.05 0.17 -3.64
N TYR A 24 -5.64 1.03 -2.71
CA TYR A 24 -4.27 1.54 -2.65
C TYR A 24 -3.26 0.42 -2.42
N LEU A 25 -3.52 -0.50 -1.49
CA LEU A 25 -2.64 -1.64 -1.21
C LEU A 25 -2.54 -2.59 -2.41
N SER A 26 -3.66 -2.84 -3.10
CA SER A 26 -3.67 -3.72 -4.30
C SER A 26 -2.81 -3.19 -5.44
N SER A 27 -2.74 -1.86 -5.59
CA SER A 27 -1.98 -1.18 -6.64
C SER A 27 -0.55 -0.80 -6.21
N TYR A 28 -0.27 -0.82 -4.90
CA TYR A 28 0.97 -0.32 -4.31
C TYR A 28 2.24 -0.87 -4.97
N LEU A 29 2.39 -2.19 -5.01
CA LEU A 29 3.61 -2.83 -5.51
C LEU A 29 3.86 -2.50 -6.99
N ALA A 30 2.81 -2.58 -7.81
CA ALA A 30 2.91 -2.36 -9.24
C ALA A 30 3.20 -0.88 -9.56
N CYS A 31 2.47 0.05 -8.91
CA CYS A 31 2.71 1.49 -9.04
C CYS A 31 4.13 1.87 -8.59
N HIS A 32 4.59 1.42 -7.41
CA HIS A 32 5.92 1.78 -6.93
C HIS A 32 7.05 1.17 -7.77
N ARG A 33 6.84 -0.02 -8.34
CA ARG A 33 7.76 -0.63 -9.30
C ARG A 33 7.84 0.20 -10.58
N ALA A 34 6.71 0.64 -11.14
CA ALA A 34 6.65 1.48 -12.34
C ALA A 34 7.25 2.89 -12.10
N ALA A 35 7.07 3.43 -10.90
CA ALA A 35 7.64 4.71 -10.50
C ALA A 35 9.16 4.65 -10.27
N ALA A 36 9.73 3.45 -10.07
CA ALA A 36 11.14 3.22 -9.76
C ALA A 36 11.66 4.05 -8.56
N ILE A 37 10.77 4.37 -7.60
CA ILE A 37 11.10 5.18 -6.42
C ILE A 37 11.95 4.39 -5.41
N TYR A 38 11.67 3.09 -5.28
CA TYR A 38 12.36 2.19 -4.35
C TYR A 38 13.09 1.08 -5.10
N ALA A 39 14.21 0.64 -4.55
CA ALA A 39 14.86 -0.58 -4.99
C ALA A 39 13.93 -1.79 -4.79
N PRO A 40 13.95 -2.81 -5.67
CA PRO A 40 13.04 -3.95 -5.61
C PRO A 40 13.15 -4.73 -4.29
N GLY A 41 14.35 -4.84 -3.72
CA GLY A 41 14.56 -5.49 -2.42
C GLY A 41 14.04 -4.69 -1.21
N GLN A 42 13.71 -3.41 -1.38
CA GLN A 42 13.12 -2.57 -0.32
C GLN A 42 11.59 -2.51 -0.43
N LEU A 43 11.05 -2.69 -1.64
CA LEU A 43 9.64 -2.50 -1.92
C LEU A 43 8.74 -3.43 -1.11
N GLN A 44 9.09 -4.71 -1.03
CA GLN A 44 8.30 -5.72 -0.31
C GLN A 44 8.20 -5.41 1.19
N SER A 45 9.33 -5.16 1.86
CA SER A 45 9.34 -4.83 3.29
C SER A 45 8.62 -3.52 3.60
N ARG A 46 8.70 -2.53 2.70
CA ARG A 46 7.94 -1.27 2.84
C ARG A 46 6.43 -1.48 2.70
N TYR A 47 6.02 -2.30 1.73
CA TYR A 47 4.63 -2.68 1.54
C TYR A 47 4.09 -3.37 2.79
N GLU A 48 4.81 -4.35 3.33
CA GLU A 48 4.41 -5.10 4.53
C GLU A 48 4.28 -4.18 5.75
N ALA A 49 5.27 -3.33 6.01
CA ALA A 49 5.21 -2.38 7.13
C ALA A 49 3.99 -1.44 7.03
N MET A 50 3.70 -0.94 5.83
CA MET A 50 2.56 -0.05 5.60
C MET A 50 1.23 -0.79 5.66
N ARG A 51 1.13 -1.98 5.08
CA ARG A 51 -0.04 -2.85 5.20
C ARG A 51 -0.34 -3.11 6.68
N THR A 52 0.64 -3.53 7.46
CA THR A 52 0.49 -3.77 8.90
C THR A 52 0.03 -2.50 9.64
N SER A 53 0.57 -1.33 9.31
CA SER A 53 0.13 -0.06 9.91
C SER A 53 -1.34 0.24 9.59
N LEU A 54 -1.76 0.11 8.33
CA LEU A 54 -3.14 0.39 7.92
C LEU A 54 -4.14 -0.61 8.51
N LEU A 55 -3.75 -1.89 8.61
CA LEU A 55 -4.55 -2.93 9.26
C LEU A 55 -4.72 -2.67 10.75
N ARG A 56 -3.66 -2.20 11.43
CA ARG A 56 -3.75 -1.84 12.84
C ARG A 56 -4.65 -0.61 13.03
N ASP A 57 -4.46 0.41 12.20
CA ASP A 57 -5.26 1.64 12.25
C ASP A 57 -6.74 1.36 11.94
N SER A 58 -7.07 0.41 11.05
CA SER A 58 -8.45 0.09 10.70
C SER A 58 -9.24 -0.59 11.82
N GLN A 59 -8.54 -1.19 12.78
CA GLN A 59 -9.15 -1.74 14.00
C GLN A 59 -9.47 -0.65 15.03
N ASN A 60 -8.86 0.53 14.91
CA ASN A 60 -9.10 1.63 15.85
C ASN A 60 -10.33 2.46 15.42
N PRO A 61 -11.43 2.48 16.19
CA PRO A 61 -12.66 3.18 15.82
C PRO A 61 -12.48 4.70 15.68
N ASP A 62 -11.53 5.31 16.40
CA ASP A 62 -11.27 6.75 16.35
C ASP A 62 -10.48 7.15 15.08
N ILE A 63 -9.66 6.22 14.55
CA ILE A 63 -8.81 6.45 13.37
C ILE A 63 -9.53 6.04 12.08
N ARG A 64 -10.29 4.94 12.13
CA ARG A 64 -11.04 4.36 11.01
C ARG A 64 -11.79 5.39 10.13
N PRO A 65 -12.50 6.40 10.64
CA PRO A 65 -13.17 7.39 9.78
C PRO A 65 -12.22 8.25 8.96
N GLN A 66 -10.97 8.44 9.40
CA GLN A 66 -9.97 9.26 8.70
C GLN A 66 -9.15 8.46 7.67
N LEU A 67 -9.13 7.13 7.80
CA LEU A 67 -8.28 6.25 6.99
C LEU A 67 -8.59 6.33 5.50
N ALA A 68 -9.88 6.40 5.14
CA ALA A 68 -10.28 6.51 3.73
C ALA A 68 -9.63 7.74 3.06
N THR A 69 -9.72 8.91 3.69
CA THR A 69 -9.11 10.15 3.20
C THR A 69 -7.58 10.04 3.12
N ARG A 70 -6.93 9.45 4.13
CA ARG A 70 -5.48 9.23 4.12
C ARG A 70 -5.05 8.35 2.94
N CYS A 71 -5.74 7.25 2.71
CA CYS A 71 -5.46 6.33 1.62
C CYS A 71 -5.72 6.96 0.24
N TYR A 72 -6.76 7.79 0.09
CA TYR A 72 -6.96 8.59 -1.13
C TYR A 72 -5.79 9.53 -1.40
N SER A 73 -5.33 10.26 -0.38
CA SER A 73 -4.19 11.16 -0.51
C SER A 73 -2.90 10.41 -0.87
N LEU A 74 -2.65 9.25 -0.28
CA LEU A 74 -1.49 8.41 -0.61
C LEU A 74 -1.55 7.93 -2.06
N ALA A 75 -2.71 7.43 -2.49
CA ALA A 75 -2.90 7.00 -3.87
C ALA A 75 -2.72 8.16 -4.86
N SER A 76 -3.17 9.38 -4.53
CA SER A 76 -2.99 10.56 -5.37
C SER A 76 -1.53 10.95 -5.50
N GLN A 77 -0.80 11.03 -4.38
CA GLN A 77 0.64 11.31 -4.38
C GLN A 77 1.43 10.28 -5.19
N LEU A 78 1.06 9.00 -5.10
CA LEU A 78 1.69 7.94 -5.88
C LEU A 78 1.42 8.10 -7.38
N ARG A 79 0.18 8.44 -7.76
CA ARG A 79 -0.19 8.72 -9.16
C ARG A 79 0.55 9.92 -9.72
N GLU A 80 0.74 10.97 -8.92
CA GLU A 80 1.53 12.13 -9.32
C GLU A 80 3.00 11.74 -9.54
N ALA A 81 3.57 10.95 -8.63
CA ALA A 81 4.95 10.46 -8.75
C ALA A 81 5.18 9.53 -9.95
N LEU A 82 4.14 8.90 -10.47
CA LEU A 82 4.20 8.12 -11.72
C LEU A 82 4.38 9.00 -12.96
N HIS A 83 4.17 10.32 -12.88
CA HIS A 83 4.29 11.25 -14.00
C HIS A 83 3.51 10.79 -15.24
N GLY A 84 2.29 10.29 -15.04
CA GLY A 84 1.43 9.78 -16.13
C GLY A 84 1.68 8.33 -16.56
N LYS A 85 2.62 7.61 -15.92
CA LYS A 85 2.80 6.17 -16.12
C LYS A 85 1.66 5.38 -15.46
N SER A 86 1.19 4.35 -16.14
CA SER A 86 0.24 3.40 -15.54
C SER A 86 0.92 2.56 -14.46
N CYS A 87 0.18 2.28 -13.38
CA CYS A 87 0.59 1.30 -12.37
C CYS A 87 0.60 -0.14 -12.91
N ALA A 88 -0.09 -0.40 -14.02
CA ALA A 88 -0.06 -1.69 -14.67
C ALA A 88 1.39 -2.01 -15.03
N GLU A 89 1.87 -3.13 -14.50
CA GLU A 89 3.11 -3.75 -14.98
C GLU A 89 3.02 -3.74 -16.50
N ASN A 90 3.91 -2.99 -17.15
CA ASN A 90 4.07 -3.08 -18.59
C ASN A 90 4.25 -4.57 -18.90
N PRO A 91 3.28 -5.27 -19.52
CA PRO A 91 3.62 -6.56 -20.08
C PRO A 91 4.71 -6.23 -21.09
N ALA A 92 5.87 -6.89 -20.96
CA ALA A 92 7.01 -6.68 -21.84
C ALA A 92 6.52 -6.49 -23.28
N PRO A 93 7.05 -5.52 -24.05
CA PRO A 93 6.59 -5.32 -25.42
C PRO A 93 6.68 -6.67 -26.11
N ALA A 94 5.54 -7.20 -26.54
CA ALA A 94 5.51 -8.41 -27.34
C ALA A 94 6.31 -8.11 -28.59
N SER A 95 7.54 -8.62 -28.66
CA SER A 95 8.35 -8.60 -29.86
C SER A 95 7.48 -9.16 -30.98
N THR A 96 7.15 -8.30 -31.93
CA THR A 96 6.40 -8.66 -33.13
C THR A 96 7.32 -9.51 -34.03
N PRO A 97 6.75 -10.41 -34.84
CA PRO A 97 7.41 -11.60 -35.39
C PRO A 97 8.52 -11.33 -36.39
#